data_AF-A0A6C0INA2-F1
#
_entry.id   AF-A0A6C0INA2-F1
#
_cell.length_a   1.000
_cell.length_b   1.000
_cell.length_c   1.000
_cell.angle_alpha   90.00
_cell.angle_beta   90.00
_cell.angle_gamma   90.00
#
_symmetry.space_group_name_H-M   'P 1'
#
loop_
_entity.id
_entity.type
_entity.pdbx_description
1 polymer ?
#
loop_
_entity_poly.entity_id
_entity_poly.type
_entity_poly.pdbx_seq_one_letter_code
_entity_poly.pdbx_strand_id
1 'polypeptide(L)'
;MASNQLDNQEYRRALQVYADTRNRMYSDLTQKNIPVTESTPSYVAYMNANKNLDDIINRQVNGSPNAYGNNVEADFKTEMIGRTTMLKNERDNSANLLKQHGQIKGSMINSQRYAEMERFRQSIWLLICGLVIIFATKSYLLPSSTTDVFNTILIGTIIFLVVYVTEHMGTAPMFLIWLILVSMIGTYLVKHVVDRN
;
A
#
# COMPACT_ATOMS: atom_id res chain seq x y z
N MET A 1 24.65 24.25 -8.83
CA MET A 1 24.96 23.65 -7.51
C MET A 1 23.72 22.90 -7.05
N ALA A 2 23.66 21.60 -7.34
CA ALA A 2 22.53 20.72 -7.04
C ALA A 2 23.07 19.55 -6.22
N SER A 3 22.87 19.57 -4.90
CA SER A 3 23.08 18.39 -4.02
C SER A 3 22.73 18.60 -2.53
N ASN A 4 22.49 19.80 -2.02
CA ASN A 4 22.40 20.02 -0.56
C ASN A 4 20.98 19.93 0.07
N GLN A 5 19.92 19.67 -0.70
CA GLN A 5 18.55 19.68 -0.15
C GLN A 5 18.17 18.37 0.58
N LEU A 6 18.70 17.21 0.14
CA LEU A 6 18.52 15.90 0.79
C LEU A 6 19.49 15.65 1.97
N ASP A 7 20.49 16.52 2.14
CA ASP A 7 21.45 16.48 3.25
C ASP A 7 21.18 17.55 4.31
N ASN A 8 19.91 17.98 4.41
CA ASN A 8 19.50 18.88 5.48
C ASN A 8 19.40 18.09 6.79
N GLN A 9 20.37 18.30 7.67
CA GLN A 9 20.44 17.70 9.01
C GLN A 9 19.15 17.96 9.83
N GLU A 10 18.48 19.09 9.63
CA GLU A 10 17.19 19.43 10.28
C GLU A 10 16.07 18.48 9.83
N TYR A 11 15.98 18.21 8.52
CA TYR A 11 15.00 17.27 7.97
C TYR A 11 15.24 15.85 8.44
N ARG A 12 16.49 15.37 8.40
CA ARG A 12 16.84 14.01 8.85
C ARG A 12 16.52 13.81 10.32
N ARG A 13 16.85 14.79 11.15
CA ARG A 13 16.53 14.78 12.58
C ARG A 13 15.01 14.78 12.82
N ALA A 14 14.26 15.62 12.11
CA ALA A 14 12.81 15.66 12.24
C ALA A 14 12.14 14.36 11.79
N LEU A 15 12.64 13.76 10.70
CA LEU A 15 12.17 12.46 10.22
C LEU A 15 12.42 11.36 11.25
N GLN A 16 13.60 11.34 11.87
CA GLN A 16 13.91 10.39 12.94
C GLN A 16 13.00 10.57 14.16
N VAL A 17 12.81 11.81 14.62
CA VAL A 17 11.92 12.10 15.77
C VAL A 17 10.48 11.70 15.45
N TYR A 18 9.99 11.97 14.25
CA TYR A 18 8.69 11.50 13.79
C TYR A 18 8.60 9.96 13.79
N ALA A 19 9.61 9.27 13.26
CA ALA A 19 9.63 7.81 13.23
C ALA A 19 9.60 7.20 14.65
N ASP A 20 10.41 7.73 15.57
CA ASP A 20 10.51 7.25 16.94
C ASP A 20 9.21 7.48 17.72
N THR A 21 8.63 8.68 17.61
CA THR A 21 7.38 9.02 18.30
C THR A 21 6.19 8.25 17.73
N ARG A 22 6.14 8.05 16.41
CA ARG A 22 5.15 7.19 15.75
C ARG A 22 5.27 5.75 16.22
N ASN A 23 6.47 5.17 16.23
CA ASN A 23 6.68 3.80 16.69
C ASN A 23 6.29 3.62 18.15
N ARG A 24 6.61 4.59 19.02
CA ARG A 24 6.19 4.57 20.43
C ARG A 24 4.67 4.62 20.56
N MET A 25 4.01 5.53 19.85
CA MET A 25 2.55 5.66 19.86
C MET A 25 1.87 4.36 19.41
N TYR A 26 2.34 3.76 18.31
CA TYR A 26 1.78 2.51 17.80
C TYR A 26 2.09 1.32 18.72
N SER A 27 3.25 1.28 19.37
CA SER A 27 3.59 0.27 20.39
C SER A 27 2.67 0.39 21.60
N ASP A 28 2.42 1.59 22.11
CA ASP A 28 1.50 1.81 23.24
C ASP A 28 0.07 1.37 22.90
N LEU A 29 -0.37 1.65 21.67
CA LEU A 29 -1.66 1.22 21.16
C LEU A 29 -1.75 -0.31 21.05
N THR A 30 -0.77 -0.96 20.41
CA THR A 30 -0.87 -2.38 20.03
C THR A 30 -0.39 -3.35 21.10
N GLN A 31 0.70 -3.04 21.79
CA GLN A 31 1.33 -3.95 22.76
C GLN A 31 0.79 -3.74 24.17
N LYS A 32 0.56 -2.48 24.56
CA LYS A 32 0.06 -2.15 25.90
C LYS A 32 -1.47 -2.05 25.95
N ASN A 33 -2.13 -1.96 24.80
CA ASN A 33 -3.58 -1.85 24.66
C ASN A 33 -4.19 -0.72 25.53
N ILE A 34 -3.44 0.37 25.69
CA ILE A 34 -3.86 1.52 26.50
C ILE A 34 -4.74 2.42 25.63
N PRO A 35 -5.88 2.92 26.14
CA PRO A 35 -6.66 3.92 25.44
C PRO A 35 -5.87 5.22 25.33
N VAL A 36 -5.77 5.75 24.11
CA VAL A 36 -5.06 6.99 23.82
C VAL A 36 -6.06 8.10 23.52
N THR A 37 -5.89 9.24 24.17
CA THR A 37 -6.70 10.47 24.04
C THR A 37 -5.85 11.64 23.53
N GLU A 38 -6.48 12.79 23.24
CA GLU A 38 -5.77 14.02 22.82
C GLU A 38 -4.74 14.52 23.84
N SER A 39 -4.92 14.20 25.13
CA SER A 39 -4.00 14.60 26.21
C SER A 39 -2.90 13.57 26.50
N THR A 40 -2.93 12.42 25.84
CA THR A 40 -1.94 11.36 26.10
C THR A 40 -0.55 11.81 25.63
N PRO A 41 0.50 11.71 26.46
CA PRO A 41 1.84 12.21 26.10
C PRO A 41 2.41 11.66 24.80
N SER A 42 2.20 10.36 24.51
CA SER A 42 2.65 9.73 23.27
C SER A 42 1.91 10.26 22.03
N TYR A 43 0.60 10.52 22.13
CA TYR A 43 -0.19 11.13 21.07
C TYR A 43 0.24 12.58 20.80
N VAL A 44 0.39 13.39 21.84
CA VAL A 44 0.83 14.79 21.72
C VAL A 44 2.22 14.87 21.09
N ALA A 45 3.16 14.02 21.56
CA ALA A 45 4.51 13.96 21.01
C ALA A 45 4.51 13.57 19.52
N TYR A 46 3.69 12.57 19.15
CA TYR A 46 3.53 12.12 17.77
C TYR A 46 2.91 13.21 16.87
N MET A 47 1.83 13.86 17.30
CA MET A 47 1.19 14.96 16.56
C MET A 47 2.13 16.14 16.34
N ASN A 48 2.89 16.52 17.38
CA ASN A 48 3.86 17.60 17.29
C ASN A 48 5.02 17.24 16.36
N ALA A 49 5.53 16.01 16.43
CA ALA A 49 6.60 15.54 15.54
C ALA A 49 6.14 15.51 14.07
N ASN A 50 4.91 15.04 13.82
CA ASN A 50 4.30 15.07 12.49
C ASN A 50 4.17 16.50 11.95
N LYS A 51 3.63 17.43 12.75
CA LYS A 51 3.51 18.85 12.37
C LYS A 51 4.87 19.49 12.09
N ASN A 52 5.86 19.26 12.94
CA ASN A 52 7.19 19.82 12.75
C ASN A 52 7.87 19.29 11.47
N LEU A 53 7.72 17.99 11.17
CA LEU A 53 8.25 17.42 9.93
C LEU A 53 7.57 18.05 8.70
N ASP A 54 6.25 18.23 8.74
CA ASP A 54 5.49 18.89 7.68
C ASP A 54 5.93 20.37 7.48
N ASP A 55 6.12 21.11 8.57
CA ASP A 55 6.61 22.50 8.51
C ASP A 55 8.02 22.59 7.89
N ILE A 56 8.90 21.63 8.18
CA ILE A 56 10.24 21.56 7.59
C ILE A 56 10.16 21.23 6.08
N ILE A 57 9.32 20.27 5.71
CA ILE A 57 9.09 19.91 4.30
C ILE A 57 8.54 21.12 3.53
N ASN A 58 7.53 21.80 4.07
CA ASN A 58 6.93 22.99 3.44
C ASN A 58 7.94 24.14 3.31
N ARG A 59 8.81 24.35 4.32
CA ARG A 59 9.92 25.32 4.23
C ARG A 59 10.88 24.96 3.08
N GLN A 60 11.20 23.69 2.88
CA GLN A 60 12.06 23.25 1.78
C GLN A 60 11.38 23.40 0.42
N VAL A 61 10.10 23.03 0.30
CA VAL A 61 9.31 23.17 -0.93
C VAL A 61 9.18 24.63 -1.35
N ASN A 62 8.94 25.53 -0.39
CA ASN A 62 8.77 26.97 -0.66
C ASN A 62 10.12 27.69 -0.87
N GLY A 63 11.21 27.17 -0.31
CA GLY A 63 12.56 27.69 -0.50
C GLY A 63 13.26 27.18 -1.77
N SER A 64 12.71 26.16 -2.44
CA SER A 64 13.26 25.66 -3.71
C SER A 64 12.80 26.56 -4.87
N PRO A 65 13.71 26.99 -5.76
CA PRO A 65 13.35 27.63 -7.01
C PRO A 65 12.22 26.90 -7.75
N ASN A 66 11.31 27.64 -8.40
CA ASN A 66 10.32 27.03 -9.27
C ASN A 66 11.02 26.38 -10.46
N ALA A 67 11.26 25.07 -10.38
CA ALA A 67 11.81 24.29 -11.47
C ALA A 67 10.77 24.19 -12.60
N TYR A 68 11.06 24.83 -13.73
CA TYR A 68 10.34 24.61 -14.99
C TYR A 68 11.05 23.48 -15.76
N GLY A 69 10.36 22.36 -16.00
CA GLY A 69 10.83 21.22 -16.81
C GLY A 69 11.16 19.93 -16.02
N ASN A 70 11.46 18.84 -16.77
CA ASN A 70 11.86 17.51 -16.26
C ASN A 70 13.26 17.54 -15.62
N ASN A 71 13.39 18.22 -14.49
CA ASN A 71 14.62 18.30 -13.72
C ASN A 71 14.40 17.63 -12.36
N VAL A 72 15.47 17.04 -11.80
CA VAL A 72 15.51 16.36 -10.48
C VAL A 72 14.84 17.16 -9.35
N GLU A 73 14.82 18.49 -9.46
CA GLU A 73 14.21 19.41 -8.51
C GLU A 73 12.67 19.45 -8.57
N ALA A 74 12.07 19.23 -9.76
CA ALA A 74 10.62 19.08 -9.92
C ALA A 74 10.11 17.75 -9.33
N ASP A 75 10.88 16.67 -9.51
CA ASP A 75 10.59 15.37 -8.91
C ASP A 75 10.68 15.44 -7.38
N PHE A 76 11.73 16.08 -6.85
CA PHE A 76 11.88 16.34 -5.41
C PHE A 76 10.69 17.13 -4.84
N LYS A 77 10.29 18.21 -5.50
CA LYS A 77 9.15 19.04 -5.07
C LYS A 77 7.86 18.23 -5.05
N THR A 78 7.63 17.42 -6.08
CA THR A 78 6.45 16.54 -6.18
C THR A 78 6.43 15.50 -5.07
N GLU A 79 7.57 14.87 -4.79
CA GLU A 79 7.71 13.89 -3.71
C GLU A 79 7.44 14.53 -2.34
N MET A 80 8.00 15.71 -2.08
CA MET A 80 7.83 16.43 -0.82
C MET A 80 6.38 16.88 -0.59
N ILE A 81 5.69 17.37 -1.63
CA ILE A 81 4.26 17.67 -1.56
C ILE A 81 3.44 16.40 -1.25
N GLY A 82 3.80 15.27 -1.85
CA GLY A 82 3.20 13.97 -1.55
C GLY A 82 3.37 13.59 -0.08
N ARG A 83 4.57 13.76 0.48
CA ARG A 83 4.87 13.50 1.90
C ARG A 83 4.08 14.41 2.85
N THR A 84 3.99 15.70 2.56
CA THR A 84 3.13 16.64 3.31
C THR A 84 1.66 16.23 3.29
N THR A 85 1.16 15.82 2.13
CA THR A 85 -0.23 15.34 2.00
C THR A 85 -0.48 14.10 2.86
N MET A 86 0.46 13.14 2.87
CA MET A 86 0.36 11.95 3.71
C MET A 86 0.38 12.30 5.20
N LEU A 87 1.30 13.18 5.64
CA LEU A 87 1.40 13.60 7.04
C LEU A 87 0.12 14.28 7.51
N LYS A 88 -0.49 15.14 6.67
CA LYS A 88 -1.76 15.80 6.95
C LYS A 88 -2.90 14.80 7.07
N ASN A 89 -3.03 13.87 6.12
CA ASN A 89 -4.05 12.82 6.17
C ASN A 89 -3.92 11.96 7.43
N GLU A 90 -2.68 11.65 7.86
CA GLU A 90 -2.45 10.87 9.08
C GLU A 90 -2.96 11.61 10.34
N ARG A 91 -2.73 12.94 10.42
CA ARG A 91 -3.26 13.78 11.52
C ARG A 91 -4.77 13.86 11.50
N ASP A 92 -5.36 14.15 10.34
CA ASP A 92 -6.80 14.32 10.19
C ASP A 92 -7.54 13.02 10.52
N ASN A 93 -7.02 11.88 10.06
CA ASN A 93 -7.57 10.57 10.40
C ASN A 93 -7.44 10.30 11.91
N SER A 94 -6.29 10.54 12.51
CA SER A 94 -6.09 10.34 13.95
C SER A 94 -7.06 11.18 14.79
N ALA A 95 -7.25 12.45 14.42
CA ALA A 95 -8.19 13.35 15.07
C ALA A 95 -9.65 12.90 14.87
N ASN A 96 -10.02 12.46 13.67
CA ASN A 96 -11.36 11.94 13.38
C ASN A 96 -11.68 10.69 14.22
N LEU A 97 -10.71 9.78 14.39
CA LEU A 97 -10.87 8.61 15.24
C LEU A 97 -11.09 8.99 16.70
N LEU A 98 -10.33 9.95 17.22
CA LEU A 98 -10.54 10.49 18.56
C LEU A 98 -11.90 11.15 18.71
N LYS A 99 -12.32 11.94 17.72
CA LYS A 99 -13.63 12.61 17.74
C LYS A 99 -14.79 11.61 17.75
N GLN A 100 -14.69 10.53 16.98
CA GLN A 100 -15.74 9.53 16.87
C GLN A 100 -15.82 8.59 18.08
N HIS A 101 -14.67 8.26 18.69
CA HIS A 101 -14.61 7.21 19.72
C HIS A 101 -14.17 7.70 21.11
N GLY A 102 -13.81 8.98 21.25
CA GLY A 102 -13.26 9.60 22.46
C GLY A 102 -11.84 9.14 22.81
N GLN A 103 -11.43 7.97 22.33
CA GLN A 103 -10.17 7.31 22.58
C GLN A 103 -9.83 6.38 21.42
N ILE A 104 -8.54 6.24 21.12
CA ILE A 104 -8.01 5.26 20.17
C ILE A 104 -7.51 4.05 20.96
N LYS A 105 -7.91 2.84 20.57
CA LYS A 105 -7.40 1.57 21.13
C LYS A 105 -6.71 0.76 20.05
N GLY A 106 -5.68 -0.01 20.41
CA GLY A 106 -4.96 -0.87 19.45
C GLY A 106 -5.85 -1.89 18.74
N SER A 107 -6.83 -2.47 19.44
CA SER A 107 -7.82 -3.36 18.84
C SER A 107 -8.61 -2.67 17.71
N MET A 108 -8.93 -1.39 17.88
CA MET A 108 -9.66 -0.62 16.88
C MET A 108 -8.80 -0.33 15.64
N ILE A 109 -7.53 0.05 15.82
CA ILE A 109 -6.59 0.26 14.70
C ILE A 109 -6.39 -1.04 13.91
N ASN A 110 -6.22 -2.15 14.62
CA ASN A 110 -6.11 -3.46 13.99
C ASN A 110 -7.39 -3.78 13.23
N SER A 111 -8.57 -3.57 13.82
CA SER A 111 -9.85 -3.79 13.14
C SER A 111 -10.06 -2.91 11.91
N GLN A 112 -9.54 -1.68 11.90
CA GLN A 112 -9.58 -0.80 10.73
C GLN A 112 -8.64 -1.27 9.64
N ARG A 113 -7.43 -1.70 9.99
CA ARG A 113 -6.51 -2.34 9.02
C ARG A 113 -7.11 -3.62 8.45
N TYR A 114 -7.77 -4.44 9.27
CA TYR A 114 -8.50 -5.62 8.81
C TYR A 114 -9.68 -5.23 7.89
N ALA A 115 -10.43 -4.18 8.22
CA ALA A 115 -11.52 -3.70 7.37
C ALA A 115 -11.03 -3.14 6.03
N GLU A 116 -9.89 -2.46 6.01
CA GLU A 116 -9.23 -2.00 4.77
C GLU A 116 -8.73 -3.17 3.92
N MET A 117 -8.13 -4.19 4.55
CA MET A 117 -7.76 -5.44 3.89
C MET A 117 -8.99 -6.18 3.34
N GLU A 118 -10.12 -6.17 4.05
CA GLU A 118 -11.35 -6.80 3.60
C GLU A 118 -11.98 -6.06 2.41
N ARG A 119 -11.91 -4.72 2.37
CA ARG A 119 -12.31 -3.93 1.18
C ARG A 119 -11.43 -4.26 -0.03
N PHE A 120 -10.14 -4.47 0.19
CA PHE A 120 -9.22 -4.89 -0.87
C PHE A 120 -9.59 -6.28 -1.39
N ARG A 121 -9.89 -7.23 -0.48
CA ARG A 121 -10.42 -8.57 -0.81
C ARG A 121 -11.71 -8.52 -1.63
N GLN A 122 -12.65 -7.63 -1.28
CA GLN A 122 -13.89 -7.43 -2.05
C GLN A 122 -13.61 -6.89 -3.47
N SER A 123 -12.67 -5.96 -3.61
CA SER A 123 -12.29 -5.41 -4.93
C SER A 123 -11.64 -6.46 -5.84
N ILE A 124 -10.85 -7.38 -5.27
CA ILE A 124 -10.26 -8.52 -6.00
C ILE A 124 -11.36 -9.47 -6.47
N TRP A 125 -12.35 -9.77 -5.62
CA TRP A 125 -13.49 -10.62 -6.00
C TRP A 125 -14.30 -10.05 -7.16
N LEU A 126 -14.53 -8.74 -7.20
CA LEU A 126 -15.19 -8.09 -8.33
C LEU A 126 -14.40 -8.24 -9.63
N LEU A 127 -13.06 -8.16 -9.56
CA LEU A 127 -12.18 -8.37 -10.70
C LEU A 127 -12.24 -9.83 -11.19
N ILE A 128 -12.24 -10.81 -10.28
CA ILE A 128 -12.40 -12.23 -10.61
C ILE A 128 -13.73 -12.47 -11.32
N CYS A 129 -14.84 -11.95 -10.77
CA CYS A 129 -16.16 -12.06 -11.40
C CYS A 129 -16.16 -11.45 -12.81
N GLY A 130 -15.51 -10.30 -12.99
CA GLY A 130 -15.34 -9.67 -14.31
C GLY A 130 -14.58 -10.55 -15.30
N LEU A 131 -13.47 -11.17 -14.88
CA LEU A 131 -12.71 -12.09 -15.72
C LEU A 131 -13.52 -13.33 -16.11
N VAL A 132 -14.23 -13.93 -15.17
CA VAL A 132 -15.09 -15.11 -15.44
C VAL A 132 -16.14 -14.78 -16.50
N ILE A 133 -16.78 -13.61 -16.42
CA ILE A 133 -17.77 -13.17 -17.42
C ILE A 133 -17.12 -13.01 -18.79
N ILE A 134 -15.98 -12.30 -18.88
CA ILE A 134 -15.27 -12.08 -20.15
C ILE A 134 -14.89 -13.41 -20.82
N PHE A 135 -14.39 -14.37 -20.03
CA PHE A 135 -14.00 -15.68 -20.54
C PHE A 135 -15.20 -16.57 -20.91
N ALA A 136 -16.28 -16.54 -20.13
CA ALA A 136 -17.52 -17.23 -20.47
C ALA A 136 -18.11 -16.68 -21.78
N THR A 137 -18.11 -15.36 -21.97
CA THR A 137 -18.56 -14.72 -23.22
C THR A 137 -17.67 -15.11 -24.40
N LYS A 138 -16.34 -15.12 -24.23
CA LYS A 138 -15.41 -15.52 -25.30
C LYS A 138 -15.60 -17.00 -25.70
N SER A 139 -15.78 -17.87 -24.71
CA SER A 139 -16.00 -19.32 -24.94
C SER A 139 -17.34 -19.61 -25.59
N TYR A 140 -18.38 -18.81 -25.28
CA TYR A 140 -19.69 -18.92 -25.92
C TYR A 140 -19.67 -18.45 -27.39
N LEU A 141 -18.89 -17.42 -27.71
CA LEU A 141 -18.86 -16.83 -29.05
C LEU A 141 -17.92 -17.53 -30.04
N LEU A 142 -16.85 -18.19 -29.56
CA LEU A 142 -15.81 -18.79 -30.40
C LEU A 142 -15.35 -20.16 -29.86
N PRO A 143 -16.14 -21.23 -30.01
CA PRO A 143 -15.76 -22.56 -29.54
C PRO A 143 -14.68 -23.18 -30.46
N SER A 144 -13.51 -23.54 -29.93
CA SER A 144 -12.45 -24.22 -30.69
C SER A 144 -11.92 -25.45 -29.93
N SER A 145 -12.11 -26.64 -30.52
CA SER A 145 -12.27 -27.92 -29.81
C SER A 145 -11.03 -28.55 -29.14
N THR A 146 -9.89 -27.86 -29.05
CA THR A 146 -8.68 -28.38 -28.37
C THR A 146 -7.90 -27.32 -27.60
N THR A 147 -7.85 -26.09 -28.10
CA THR A 147 -7.37 -24.91 -27.36
C THR A 147 -8.22 -24.61 -26.12
N ASP A 148 -9.50 -24.97 -26.14
CA ASP A 148 -10.43 -24.70 -25.05
C ASP A 148 -10.13 -25.50 -23.79
N VAL A 149 -9.67 -26.76 -23.87
CA VAL A 149 -9.39 -27.57 -22.66
C VAL A 149 -8.16 -27.05 -21.93
N PHE A 150 -7.06 -26.77 -22.66
CA PHE A 150 -5.85 -26.22 -22.07
C PHE A 150 -6.07 -24.82 -21.49
N ASN A 151 -6.80 -23.95 -22.20
CA ASN A 151 -7.17 -22.63 -21.69
C ASN A 151 -8.11 -22.72 -20.50
N THR A 152 -9.07 -23.65 -20.48
CA THR A 152 -9.99 -23.84 -19.35
C THR A 152 -9.24 -24.31 -18.11
N ILE A 153 -8.30 -25.24 -18.24
CA ILE A 153 -7.46 -25.70 -17.12
C ILE A 153 -6.55 -24.57 -16.62
N LEU A 154 -5.93 -23.83 -17.53
CA LEU A 154 -5.04 -22.72 -17.19
C LEU A 154 -5.80 -21.58 -16.49
N ILE A 155 -6.99 -21.24 -16.98
CA ILE A 155 -7.88 -20.24 -16.36
C ILE A 155 -8.42 -20.74 -15.02
N GLY A 156 -8.85 -22.00 -14.93
CA GLY A 156 -9.29 -22.60 -13.67
C GLY A 156 -8.19 -22.58 -12.60
N THR A 157 -6.94 -22.81 -13.02
CA THR A 157 -5.79 -22.74 -12.11
C THR A 157 -5.46 -21.31 -11.71
N ILE A 158 -5.55 -20.34 -12.63
CA ILE A 158 -5.39 -18.91 -12.30
C ILE A 158 -6.46 -18.46 -11.30
N ILE A 159 -7.73 -18.82 -11.53
CA ILE A 159 -8.83 -18.48 -10.62
C ILE A 159 -8.60 -19.12 -9.25
N PHE A 160 -8.23 -20.41 -9.21
CA PHE A 160 -7.90 -21.11 -7.96
C PHE A 160 -6.75 -20.43 -7.21
N LEU A 161 -5.67 -20.07 -7.91
CA LEU A 161 -4.53 -19.37 -7.31
C LEU A 161 -4.92 -17.99 -6.80
N VAL A 162 -5.72 -17.22 -7.54
CA VAL A 162 -6.18 -15.90 -7.10
C VAL A 162 -7.08 -16.03 -5.86
N VAL A 163 -8.02 -16.96 -5.83
CA VAL A 163 -8.88 -17.22 -4.66
C VAL A 163 -8.03 -17.61 -3.45
N TYR A 164 -7.08 -18.53 -3.63
CA TYR A 164 -6.21 -19.01 -2.57
C TYR A 164 -5.28 -17.91 -2.01
N VAL A 165 -4.70 -17.05 -2.86
CA VAL A 165 -3.93 -15.85 -2.43
C VAL A 165 -4.80 -14.91 -1.63
N THR A 166 -6.01 -14.67 -2.09
CA THR A 166 -6.93 -13.69 -1.49
C THR A 166 -7.37 -14.13 -0.09
N GLU A 167 -7.49 -15.44 0.17
CA GLU A 167 -7.78 -15.96 1.50
C GLU A 167 -6.57 -15.95 2.46
N HIS A 168 -5.34 -15.94 1.93
CA HIS A 168 -4.11 -16.10 2.73
C HIS A 168 -3.17 -14.87 2.69
N MET A 169 -3.69 -13.70 2.30
CA MET A 169 -2.90 -12.45 2.22
C MET A 169 -2.18 -12.16 3.55
N GLY A 170 -0.85 -12.02 3.48
CA GLY A 170 0.01 -11.70 4.65
C GLY A 170 0.62 -12.89 5.38
N THR A 171 0.46 -14.12 4.87
CA THR A 171 1.02 -15.34 5.47
C THR A 171 1.97 -16.07 4.52
N ALA A 172 2.82 -16.97 5.06
CA ALA A 172 3.82 -17.76 4.30
C ALA A 172 3.32 -18.48 3.02
N PRO A 173 2.05 -18.95 2.92
CA PRO A 173 1.48 -19.51 1.70
C PRO A 173 1.53 -18.58 0.47
N MET A 174 1.58 -17.25 0.66
CA MET A 174 1.63 -16.27 -0.43
C MET A 174 2.88 -16.41 -1.30
N PHE A 175 4.03 -16.74 -0.70
CA PHE A 175 5.29 -16.96 -1.41
C PHE A 175 5.27 -18.22 -2.29
N LEU A 176 4.58 -19.26 -1.79
CA LEU A 176 4.42 -20.54 -2.48
C LEU A 176 3.57 -20.38 -3.75
N ILE A 177 2.55 -19.52 -3.68
CA ILE A 177 1.72 -19.17 -4.83
C ILE A 177 2.51 -18.34 -5.85
N TRP A 178 3.34 -17.41 -5.40
CA TRP A 178 4.22 -16.63 -6.28
C TRP A 178 5.16 -17.53 -7.07
N LEU A 179 5.73 -18.56 -6.44
CA LEU A 179 6.54 -19.58 -7.11
C LEU A 179 5.74 -20.38 -8.16
N ILE A 180 4.50 -20.77 -7.85
CA ILE A 180 3.63 -21.49 -8.80
C ILE A 180 3.29 -20.60 -10.01
N LEU A 181 3.01 -19.31 -9.78
CA LEU A 181 2.68 -18.35 -10.83
C LEU A 181 3.88 -18.08 -11.76
N VAL A 182 5.07 -17.89 -11.18
CA VAL A 182 6.32 -17.76 -11.96
C VAL A 182 6.63 -19.03 -12.73
N SER A 183 6.40 -20.20 -12.14
CA SER A 183 6.59 -21.49 -12.81
C SER A 183 5.61 -21.68 -13.97
N MET A 184 4.34 -21.23 -13.84
CA MET A 184 3.35 -21.29 -14.92
C MET A 184 3.67 -20.32 -16.06
N ILE A 185 4.15 -19.12 -15.75
CA ILE A 185 4.61 -18.17 -16.77
C ILE A 185 5.84 -18.74 -17.50
N GLY A 186 6.77 -19.36 -16.76
CA GLY A 186 7.94 -20.03 -17.33
C GLY A 186 7.56 -21.15 -18.30
N THR A 187 6.63 -22.04 -17.92
CA THR A 187 6.18 -23.12 -18.81
C THR A 187 5.39 -22.61 -20.02
N TYR A 188 4.59 -21.55 -19.86
CA TYR A 188 3.90 -20.89 -20.98
C TYR A 188 4.90 -20.30 -21.99
N LEU A 189 5.95 -19.62 -21.51
CA LEU A 189 7.00 -19.07 -22.37
C LEU A 189 7.78 -20.17 -23.10
N VAL A 190 8.14 -21.26 -22.42
CA VAL A 190 8.84 -22.40 -23.03
C VAL A 190 7.99 -23.07 -24.12
N LYS A 191 6.70 -23.33 -23.84
CA LYS A 191 5.78 -23.89 -24.83
C LYS A 191 5.65 -22.99 -26.07
N HIS A 192 5.54 -21.68 -25.86
CA HIS A 192 5.38 -20.72 -26.95
C HIS A 192 6.66 -20.54 -27.81
N VAL A 193 7.85 -20.85 -27.25
CA VAL A 193 9.12 -20.88 -27.99
C VAL A 193 9.26 -22.19 -28.78
N VAL A 194 8.85 -23.32 -28.21
CA VAL A 194 8.90 -24.64 -28.89
C VAL A 194 7.93 -24.70 -30.06
N ASP A 195 6.71 -24.16 -29.92
CA ASP A 195 5.71 -24.12 -31.02
C ASP A 195 6.10 -23.14 -32.15
N ARG A 196 7.16 -22.34 -31.99
CA ARG A 196 7.64 -21.36 -32.98
C ARG A 196 8.84 -21.83 -33.82
N ASN A 197 9.49 -22.94 -33.43
CA ASN A 197 10.59 -23.58 -34.16
C ASN A 197 10.08 -24.80 -34.92
#